data_AF-A0A927LQE6-F1
#
_entry.id   AF-A0A927LQE6-F1
#
_cell.length_a   1.000
_cell.length_b   1.000
_cell.length_c   1.000
_cell.angle_alpha   90.00
_cell.angle_beta   90.00
_cell.angle_gamma   90.00
#
_symmetry.space_group_name_H-M   'P 1'
#
loop_
_entity.id
_entity.type
_entity.pdbx_description
1 polymer ?
#
loop_
_entity_poly.entity_id
_entity_poly.type
_entity_poly.pdbx_seq_one_letter_code
_entity_poly.pdbx_strand_id
1 'polypeptide(L)' 'MVRKIMKVEGNEEEIDSMIELLKYSVPHPEVSDLIYWNEHELTAEQVVEQALSYKPIQL' A
#
# COMPACT_ATOMS: atom_id res chain seq x y z
N MET A 1 -1.63 -8.69 3.98
CA MET A 1 -2.09 -7.39 4.49
C MET A 1 -2.75 -6.57 3.40
N VAL A 2 -2.03 -6.14 2.34
CA VAL A 2 -2.59 -5.33 1.24
C VAL A 2 -3.90 -5.88 0.66
N ARG A 3 -3.99 -7.18 0.39
CA ARG A 3 -5.26 -7.83 -0.06
C ARG A 3 -6.45 -7.56 0.87
N LYS A 4 -6.24 -7.55 2.20
CA LYS A 4 -7.29 -7.29 3.19
C LYS A 4 -7.75 -5.84 3.14
N ILE A 5 -6.80 -4.90 3.04
CA ILE A 5 -7.08 -3.46 2.90
C ILE A 5 -7.92 -3.22 1.64
N MET A 6 -7.50 -3.76 0.48
CA MET A 6 -8.21 -3.59 -0.80
C MET A 6 -9.61 -4.20 -0.82
N LYS A 7 -9.84 -5.28 -0.05
CA LYS A 7 -11.15 -5.92 0.09
C LYS A 7 -12.00 -5.33 1.21
N VAL A 8 -11.50 -4.34 1.93
CA VAL A 8 -12.15 -3.76 3.12
C VAL A 8 -12.49 -4.85 4.15
N GLU A 9 -11.56 -5.80 4.35
CA GLU A 9 -11.70 -6.88 5.32
C GLU A 9 -11.24 -6.40 6.72
N GLY A 10 -12.17 -5.80 7.47
CA GLY A 10 -11.98 -5.33 8.83
C GLY A 10 -12.91 -4.16 9.17
N ASN A 11 -12.90 -3.72 10.42
CA ASN A 11 -13.48 -2.43 10.80
C ASN A 11 -12.51 -1.27 10.46
N GLU A 12 -12.98 -0.04 10.62
CA GLU A 12 -12.21 1.17 10.29
C GLU A 12 -10.87 1.24 11.04
N GLU A 13 -10.85 0.99 12.35
CA GLU A 13 -9.64 1.02 13.17
C GLU A 13 -8.64 -0.08 12.77
N GLU A 14 -9.13 -1.27 12.42
CA GLU A 14 -8.30 -2.38 11.92
C GLU A 14 -7.67 -2.04 10.58
N ILE A 15 -8.44 -1.44 9.67
CA ILE A 15 -7.95 -1.03 8.35
C ILE A 15 -6.93 0.09 8.48
N ASP A 16 -7.19 1.09 9.32
CA ASP A 16 -6.26 2.19 9.60
C ASP A 16 -4.93 1.66 10.17
N SER A 17 -5.01 0.76 11.16
CA SER A 17 -3.83 0.09 11.72
C SER A 17 -3.03 -0.70 10.68
N MET A 18 -3.71 -1.36 9.74
CA MET A 18 -3.06 -2.09 8.65
C MET A 18 -2.38 -1.13 7.65
N ILE A 19 -2.97 0.03 7.37
CA ILE A 19 -2.39 1.05 6.48
C ILE A 19 -1.14 1.64 7.11
N GLU A 20 -1.19 2.02 8.38
CA GLU A 20 -0.03 2.57 9.09
C GLU A 20 1.12 1.54 9.13
N LEU A 21 0.83 0.28 9.47
CA LEU A 21 1.84 -0.77 9.43
C LEU A 21 2.44 -0.93 8.03
N LEU A 22 1.62 -0.84 6.97
CA LEU A 22 2.10 -0.94 5.59
C LEU A 22 3.08 0.19 5.24
N LYS A 23 2.76 1.44 5.60
CA LYS A 23 3.63 2.62 5.37
C LYS A 23 5.00 2.44 6.02
N TYR A 24 5.06 1.90 7.24
CA TYR A 24 6.34 1.62 7.91
C TYR A 24 7.09 0.41 7.36
N SER A 25 6.43 -0.48 6.62
CA SER A 25 7.01 -1.75 6.17
C SER A 25 7.66 -1.68 4.79
N VAL A 26 7.50 -0.58 4.05
CA VAL A 26 7.96 -0.47 2.65
C VAL A 26 8.71 0.85 2.42
N PRO A 27 9.67 0.89 1.48
CA PRO A 27 10.42 2.11 1.17
C PRO A 27 9.61 3.17 0.41
N HIS A 28 8.46 2.81 -0.15
CA HIS A 28 7.62 3.73 -0.92
C HIS A 28 6.94 4.76 0.00
N PRO A 29 7.18 6.07 -0.19
CA PRO A 29 6.70 7.11 0.72
C PRO A 29 5.17 7.19 0.76
N GLU A 30 4.51 6.99 -0.38
CA GLU A 30 3.05 7.10 -0.54
C GLU A 30 2.42 5.77 -0.95
N VAL A 31 2.67 4.68 -0.21
CA VAL A 31 2.14 3.35 -0.57
C VAL A 31 0.60 3.29 -0.58
N SER A 32 -0.06 4.12 0.23
CA SER A 32 -1.53 4.25 0.21
C SER A 32 -2.05 4.72 -1.14
N ASP A 33 -1.27 5.50 -1.89
CA ASP A 33 -1.70 6.01 -3.20
C ASP A 33 -1.77 4.91 -4.25
N LEU A 34 -0.89 3.92 -4.14
CA LEU A 34 -0.94 2.70 -4.95
C LEU A 34 -2.20 1.86 -4.68
N ILE A 35 -2.87 2.07 -3.55
CA ILE A 35 -4.12 1.37 -3.20
C ILE A 35 -5.34 2.19 -3.61
N TYR A 36 -5.39 3.48 -3.26
CA TYR A 36 -6.60 4.30 -3.37
C TYR A 36 -6.68 5.15 -4.65
N TRP A 37 -5.54 5.55 -5.22
CA TRP A 37 -5.45 6.46 -6.37
C TRP A 37 -4.74 5.81 -7.56
N ASN A 38 -4.93 4.51 -7.69
CA ASN A 38 -4.29 3.71 -8.70
C ASN A 38 -5.12 3.64 -9.99
N GLU A 39 -4.67 4.37 -11.01
CA GLU A 39 -5.30 4.39 -12.34
C GLU A 39 -5.07 3.11 -13.16
N HIS A 40 -4.14 2.24 -12.73
CA HIS A 40 -3.74 1.03 -13.45
C HIS A 40 -4.41 -0.25 -12.92
N GLU A 41 -5.37 -0.15 -11.99
CA GLU A 41 -6.07 -1.28 -11.39
C GLU A 41 -5.13 -2.40 -10.85
N LEU A 42 -3.96 -2.00 -10.34
CA LEU A 42 -2.96 -2.93 -9.78
C LEU A 42 -3.59 -3.91 -8.78
N THR A 43 -3.17 -5.16 -8.88
CA THR A 43 -3.49 -6.17 -7.86
C THR A 43 -2.71 -5.91 -6.57
N ALA A 44 -3.14 -6.52 -5.47
CA ALA A 44 -2.46 -6.39 -4.19
C ALA A 44 -0.98 -6.83 -4.24
N GLU A 45 -0.66 -7.81 -5.07
CA GLU A 45 0.71 -8.30 -5.28
C GLU A 45 1.56 -7.27 -6.02
N GLN A 46 0.99 -6.62 -7.05
CA GLN A 46 1.68 -5.58 -7.80
C GLN A 46 1.91 -4.32 -6.95
N VAL A 47 0.95 -3.96 -6.10
CA VAL A 47 1.13 -2.89 -5.09
C VAL A 47 2.32 -3.20 -4.18
N VAL A 48 2.42 -4.43 -3.67
CA VAL A 48 3.55 -4.85 -2.82
C VAL A 48 4.86 -4.81 -3.58
N GLU A 49 4.90 -5.31 -4.80
CA GLU A 49 6.10 -5.32 -5.64
C GLU A 49 6.60 -3.89 -5.91
N GLN A 50 5.71 -2.99 -6.32
CA GLN A 50 6.06 -1.59 -6.59
C GLN A 50 6.48 -0.87 -5.30
N ALA A 51 5.78 -1.12 -4.19
CA ALA A 51 6.11 -0.51 -2.91
C ALA A 51 7.50 -0.92 -2.41
N LEU A 52 7.86 -2.21 -2.53
CA LEU A 52 9.17 -2.73 -2.13
C LEU A 52 10.29 -2.34 -3.10
N SER A 53 9.97 -2.15 -4.38
CA SER A 53 10.95 -1.80 -5.42
C SER A 53 11.23 -0.30 -5.50
N TYR A 54 10.49 0.54 -4.75
CA TYR A 54 10.68 1.98 -4.77
C TYR A 54 12.10 2.37 -4.37
N LYS A 55 12.71 3.21 -5.23
CA LYS A 55 14.02 3.80 -5.00
C LYS A 55 13.84 5.32 -4.99
N PRO A 56 14.22 6.00 -3.89
CA PRO A 56 14.21 7.46 -3.87
C PRO A 56 15.01 8.02 -5.05
N ILE A 57 14.44 8.99 -5.76
CA ILE A 57 15.16 9.72 -6.79
C ILE A 57 16.24 10.55 -6.07
N GLN A 58 17.51 10.29 -6.39
CA GLN A 58 18.61 11.15 -5.95
C GLN A 58 18.58 12.42 -6.80
N LEU A 59 18.27 13.55 -6.17
CA LEU A 59 18.34 14.89 -6.76
C LEU A 59 19.77 15.45 -6.69
#